data_AF-A0A963RZB3-F1
#
_entry.id   AF-A0A963RZB3-F1
#
_cell.length_a   1.000
_cell.length_b   1.000
_cell.length_c   1.000
_cell.angle_alpha   90.00
_cell.angle_beta   90.00
_cell.angle_gamma   90.00
#
_symmetry.space_group_name_H-M   'P 1'
#
loop_
_entity.id
_entity.type
_entity.pdbx_description
1 polymer ?
#
loop_
_entity_poly.entity_id
_entity_poly.type
_entity_poly.pdbx_seq_one_letter_code
_entity_poly.pdbx_strand_id
1 'polypeptide(L)'
;MGRLFLNPVVANGPPVLAQALIDVSVGSGESIAIPIPAGTFQDPDADPLALTAAGLDGLPLPGWLTFDGTSLSGTVPGTFSGSLGVRITASDGQASVSDDFLLSVIGNTAAPTVANPLPDRSSLEDVPVSIPVPQGTFTDPDGDLLSLSVALADGSPLPDWLGFDGNSLGLPPEKWS
;
A
#
# COMPACT_ATOMS: atom_id res chain seq x y z
N MET A 1 4.47 74.10 0.69
CA MET A 1 3.41 73.08 0.86
C MET A 1 4.01 71.73 0.47
N GLY A 2 4.39 70.91 1.46
CA GLY A 2 4.87 69.55 1.20
C GLY A 2 3.68 68.65 0.90
N ARG A 3 3.68 67.99 -0.26
CA ARG A 3 2.66 67.00 -0.61
C ARG A 3 3.05 65.70 0.07
N LEU A 4 2.20 65.19 0.97
CA LEU A 4 2.34 63.83 1.50
C LEU A 4 2.13 62.84 0.36
N PHE A 5 3.08 61.94 0.15
CA PHE A 5 2.85 60.71 -0.60
C PHE A 5 2.54 59.63 0.44
N LEU A 6 1.27 59.25 0.57
CA LEU A 6 0.95 57.96 1.17
C LEU A 6 1.29 56.92 0.11
N ASN A 7 2.26 56.06 0.39
CA ASN A 7 2.48 54.86 -0.39
C ASN A 7 1.46 53.83 0.13
N PRO A 8 0.35 53.54 -0.58
CA PRO A 8 -0.59 52.54 -0.10
C PRO A 8 0.15 51.20 -0.05
N VAL A 9 0.27 50.64 1.15
CA VAL A 9 0.62 49.23 1.30
C VAL A 9 -0.62 48.47 0.80
N VAL A 10 -0.49 47.77 -0.32
CA VAL A 10 -1.52 46.84 -0.76
C VAL A 10 -1.56 45.73 0.29
N ALA A 11 -2.74 45.47 0.87
CA ALA A 11 -2.89 44.37 1.80
C ALA A 11 -2.78 43.05 1.03
N ASN A 12 -2.04 42.08 1.58
CA ASN A 12 -1.88 40.74 1.03
C ASN A 12 -3.24 40.05 0.89
N GLY A 13 -3.58 39.60 -0.32
CA GLY A 13 -4.69 38.71 -0.60
C GLY A 13 -4.32 37.29 -0.19
N PRO A 14 -5.16 36.57 0.56
CA PRO A 14 -4.83 35.21 0.98
C PRO A 14 -4.90 34.23 -0.21
N PRO A 15 -4.19 33.09 -0.13
CA PRO A 15 -4.30 32.04 -1.12
C PRO A 15 -5.73 31.49 -1.20
N VAL A 16 -6.15 31.09 -2.40
CA VAL A 16 -7.48 30.52 -2.66
C VAL A 16 -7.37 29.12 -3.30
N LEU A 17 -8.34 28.26 -2.96
CA LEU A 17 -8.57 27.00 -3.65
C LEU A 17 -9.31 27.29 -4.96
N ALA A 18 -8.63 27.13 -6.09
CA ALA A 18 -9.20 27.39 -7.41
C ALA A 18 -9.68 26.11 -8.11
N GLN A 19 -9.13 24.96 -7.76
CA GLN A 19 -9.59 23.66 -8.23
C GLN A 19 -9.50 22.64 -7.09
N ALA A 20 -10.59 21.89 -6.87
CA ALA A 20 -10.60 20.83 -5.88
C ALA A 20 -9.73 19.64 -6.32
N LEU A 21 -9.04 19.05 -5.36
CA LEU A 21 -8.37 17.76 -5.47
C LEU A 21 -9.41 16.66 -5.61
N ILE A 22 -9.01 15.58 -6.29
CA ILE A 22 -9.88 14.45 -6.58
C ILE A 22 -9.40 13.25 -5.79
N ASP A 23 -10.35 12.47 -5.29
CA ASP A 23 -10.06 11.20 -4.64
C ASP A 23 -9.33 10.25 -5.60
N VAL A 24 -8.41 9.48 -5.04
CA VAL A 24 -7.54 8.56 -5.78
C VAL A 24 -7.74 7.15 -5.25
N SER A 25 -7.79 6.17 -6.16
CA SER A 25 -7.82 4.75 -5.79
C SER A 25 -6.69 3.98 -6.43
N VAL A 26 -6.02 3.14 -5.63
CA VAL A 26 -4.83 2.35 -6.00
C VAL A 26 -4.89 0.97 -5.35
N GLY A 27 -4.11 0.02 -5.86
CA GLY A 27 -3.92 -1.29 -5.24
C GLY A 27 -2.90 -1.23 -4.09
N SER A 28 -3.01 -2.14 -3.12
CA SER A 28 -1.89 -2.39 -2.21
C SER A 28 -0.70 -2.97 -2.97
N GLY A 29 0.52 -2.66 -2.50
CA GLY A 29 1.77 -3.04 -3.18
C GLY A 29 2.17 -2.16 -4.37
N GLU A 30 1.30 -1.27 -4.84
CA GLU A 30 1.58 -0.42 -6.01
C GLU A 30 2.49 0.78 -5.67
N SER A 31 3.35 1.15 -6.61
CA SER A 31 4.05 2.45 -6.57
C SER A 31 3.15 3.54 -7.13
N ILE A 32 3.04 4.65 -6.40
CA ILE A 32 2.15 5.76 -6.72
C ILE A 32 2.93 7.06 -6.92
N ALA A 33 2.39 7.92 -7.80
CA ALA A 33 2.80 9.30 -8.00
C ALA A 33 1.54 10.14 -8.26
N ILE A 34 1.09 10.88 -7.26
CA ILE A 34 -0.12 11.69 -7.28
C ILE A 34 0.31 13.16 -7.37
N PRO A 35 0.24 13.79 -8.56
CA PRO A 35 0.59 15.20 -8.69
C PRO A 35 -0.50 16.08 -8.07
N ILE A 36 -0.09 17.21 -7.48
CA ILE A 36 -0.99 18.32 -7.18
C ILE A 36 -1.09 19.17 -8.47
N PRO A 37 -2.24 19.20 -9.16
CA PRO A 37 -2.35 19.92 -10.43
C PRO A 37 -1.97 21.40 -10.26
N ALA A 38 -1.19 21.92 -11.21
CA ALA A 38 -0.89 23.35 -11.22
C ALA A 38 -2.18 24.16 -11.29
N GLY A 39 -2.31 25.19 -10.46
CA GLY A 39 -3.52 25.99 -10.36
C GLY A 39 -4.59 25.47 -9.39
N THR A 40 -4.36 24.34 -8.71
CA THR A 40 -5.17 23.90 -7.55
C THR A 40 -5.29 25.03 -6.53
N PHE A 41 -4.15 25.63 -6.17
CA PHE A 41 -4.06 26.79 -5.31
C PHE A 41 -3.50 27.97 -6.09
N GLN A 42 -4.07 29.15 -5.86
CA GLN A 42 -3.65 30.40 -6.50
C GLN A 42 -3.62 31.52 -5.48
N ASP A 43 -2.73 32.47 -5.69
CA ASP A 43 -2.64 33.68 -4.89
C ASP A 43 -3.07 34.90 -5.74
N PRO A 44 -4.01 35.75 -5.29
CA PRO A 44 -4.46 36.93 -6.04
C PRO A 44 -3.35 37.95 -6.34
N ASP A 45 -2.33 38.01 -5.49
CA ASP A 45 -1.17 38.90 -5.64
C ASP A 45 0.02 38.19 -6.32
N ALA A 46 -0.17 36.92 -6.69
CA ALA A 46 0.84 36.04 -7.27
C ALA A 46 2.05 35.81 -6.36
N ASP A 47 1.83 35.84 -5.04
CA ASP A 47 2.84 35.46 -4.06
C ASP A 47 3.21 33.95 -4.17
N PRO A 48 4.49 33.58 -3.96
CA PRO A 48 4.90 32.18 -4.00
C PRO A 48 4.22 31.34 -2.91
N LEU A 49 3.57 30.25 -3.32
CA LEU A 49 2.91 29.34 -2.40
C LEU A 49 3.82 28.17 -2.01
N ALA A 50 4.02 27.99 -0.71
CA ALA A 50 4.60 26.78 -0.13
C ALA A 50 3.49 25.78 0.17
N LEU A 51 3.56 24.59 -0.43
CA LEU A 51 2.63 23.49 -0.17
C LEU A 51 3.19 22.57 0.92
N THR A 52 2.29 22.08 1.77
CA THR A 52 2.57 21.03 2.77
C THR A 52 1.46 19.98 2.76
N ALA A 53 1.76 18.77 3.23
CA ALA A 53 0.82 17.67 3.27
C ALA A 53 0.81 16.98 4.65
N ALA A 54 -0.38 16.61 5.14
CA ALA A 54 -0.56 15.89 6.41
C ALA A 54 -1.79 14.98 6.34
N GLY A 55 -1.89 14.03 7.28
CA GLY A 55 -3.12 13.24 7.47
C GLY A 55 -4.26 14.11 8.01
N LEU A 56 -5.51 13.74 7.72
CA LEU A 56 -6.69 14.45 8.26
C LEU A 56 -6.84 14.34 9.78
N ASP A 57 -6.17 13.36 10.38
CA ASP A 57 -6.04 13.22 11.83
C ASP A 57 -5.02 14.18 12.46
N GLY A 58 -4.35 15.00 11.64
CA GLY A 58 -3.29 15.92 12.06
C GLY A 58 -1.95 15.24 12.29
N LEU A 59 -1.82 13.94 12.00
CA LEU A 59 -0.55 13.23 12.08
C LEU A 59 0.26 13.40 10.78
N PRO A 60 1.60 13.19 10.83
CA PRO A 60 2.41 13.08 9.64
C PRO A 60 1.87 11.99 8.70
N LEU A 61 2.15 12.13 7.40
CA LEU A 61 1.86 11.07 6.43
C LEU A 61 2.56 9.76 6.85
N PRO A 62 1.97 8.59 6.53
CA PRO A 62 2.64 7.31 6.73
C PRO A 62 4.02 7.30 6.09
N GLY A 63 5.01 6.64 6.70
CA GLY A 63 6.40 6.69 6.23
C GLY A 63 6.66 6.16 4.81
N TRP A 64 5.68 5.50 4.19
CA TRP A 64 5.74 5.05 2.80
C TRP A 64 5.28 6.11 1.79
N LEU A 65 4.67 7.21 2.26
CA LEU A 65 4.12 8.30 1.44
C LEU A 65 4.87 9.60 1.73
N THR A 66 5.53 10.14 0.71
CA THR A 66 6.33 11.37 0.80
C THR A 66 5.73 12.46 -0.06
N PHE A 67 5.75 13.70 0.43
CA PHE A 67 5.37 14.88 -0.33
C PHE A 67 6.60 15.73 -0.64
N ASP A 68 6.82 16.07 -1.91
CA ASP A 68 7.97 16.87 -2.36
C ASP A 68 7.69 18.38 -2.51
N GLY A 69 6.47 18.81 -2.18
CA GLY A 69 5.99 20.17 -2.42
C GLY A 69 5.12 20.31 -3.66
N THR A 70 5.08 19.29 -4.53
CA THR A 70 4.31 19.29 -5.78
C THR A 70 3.58 17.97 -6.06
N SER A 71 4.07 16.87 -5.51
CA SER A 71 3.51 15.54 -5.70
C SER A 71 3.68 14.67 -4.47
N LEU A 72 2.71 13.78 -4.26
CA LEU A 72 2.80 12.68 -3.32
C LEU A 72 3.35 11.46 -4.05
N SER A 73 4.39 10.82 -3.51
CA SER A 73 4.99 9.61 -4.08
C SER A 73 5.30 8.59 -3.01
N GLY A 74 5.28 7.32 -3.39
CA GLY A 74 5.49 6.23 -2.45
C GLY A 74 5.22 4.85 -3.04
N THR A 75 5.43 3.82 -2.23
CA THR A 75 4.98 2.45 -2.52
C THR A 75 4.02 2.03 -1.43
N VAL A 76 2.78 1.74 -1.80
CA VAL A 76 1.75 1.29 -0.86
C VAL A 76 2.18 -0.06 -0.27
N PRO A 77 2.22 -0.25 1.07
CA PRO A 77 2.52 -1.54 1.65
C PRO A 77 1.51 -2.60 1.18
N GLY A 78 1.96 -3.79 0.81
CA GLY A 78 1.06 -4.88 0.40
C GLY A 78 0.03 -5.25 1.47
N THR A 79 0.38 -5.06 2.75
CA THR A 79 -0.47 -5.33 3.90
C THR A 79 -1.45 -4.19 4.25
N PHE A 80 -1.37 -3.05 3.57
CA PHE A 80 -2.24 -1.91 3.84
C PHE A 80 -3.46 -1.95 2.92
N SER A 81 -4.65 -1.89 3.49
CA SER A 81 -5.90 -1.65 2.78
C SER A 81 -6.78 -0.69 3.59
N GLY A 82 -7.64 0.05 2.92
CA GLY A 82 -8.51 1.04 3.56
C GLY A 82 -8.39 2.40 2.92
N SER A 83 -8.58 3.47 3.69
CA SER A 83 -8.52 4.83 3.17
C SER A 83 -7.66 5.73 4.05
N LEU A 84 -6.86 6.56 3.40
CA LEU A 84 -6.06 7.61 4.03
C LEU A 84 -6.59 8.96 3.56
N GLY A 85 -7.12 9.76 4.48
CA GLY A 85 -7.44 11.14 4.19
C GLY A 85 -6.16 11.98 4.22
N VAL A 86 -5.94 12.79 3.18
CA VAL A 86 -4.78 13.67 3.06
C VAL A 86 -5.26 15.11 2.89
N ARG A 87 -4.66 16.02 3.67
CA ARG A 87 -4.82 17.47 3.52
C ARG A 87 -3.60 18.06 2.84
N ILE A 88 -3.81 18.83 1.78
CA ILE A 88 -2.81 19.72 1.19
C ILE A 88 -3.09 21.15 1.65
N THR A 89 -2.08 21.82 2.18
CA THR A 89 -2.18 23.22 2.63
C THR A 89 -1.24 24.09 1.81
N ALA A 90 -1.76 25.14 1.18
CA ALA A 90 -0.99 26.19 0.53
C ALA A 90 -0.85 27.40 1.47
N SER A 91 0.35 27.94 1.57
CA SER A 91 0.66 29.12 2.37
C SER A 91 1.55 30.09 1.58
N ASP A 92 1.19 31.37 1.61
CA ASP A 92 2.00 32.50 1.12
C ASP A 92 2.97 33.03 2.22
N GLY A 93 2.97 32.41 3.40
CA GLY A 93 3.72 32.84 4.58
C GLY A 93 2.96 33.79 5.53
N GLN A 94 1.78 34.28 5.13
CA GLN A 94 0.92 35.15 5.94
C GLN A 94 -0.46 34.52 6.21
N ALA A 95 -1.03 33.86 5.23
CA ALA A 95 -2.31 33.17 5.24
C ALA A 95 -2.17 31.75 4.65
N SER A 96 -3.23 30.95 4.80
CA SER A 96 -3.25 29.61 4.22
C SER A 96 -4.65 29.18 3.83
N VAL A 97 -4.72 28.28 2.86
CA VAL A 97 -5.92 27.56 2.43
C VAL A 97 -5.57 26.09 2.27
N SER A 98 -6.54 25.21 2.45
CA SER A 98 -6.33 23.78 2.31
C SER A 98 -7.42 23.12 1.49
N ASP A 99 -7.08 21.95 0.95
CA ASP A 99 -8.05 21.02 0.39
C ASP A 99 -7.72 19.60 0.80
N ASP A 100 -8.76 18.77 0.89
CA ASP A 100 -8.70 17.41 1.39
C ASP A 100 -9.08 16.44 0.27
N PHE A 101 -8.38 15.32 0.16
CA PHE A 101 -8.79 14.22 -0.72
C PHE A 101 -8.57 12.87 -0.03
N LEU A 102 -9.26 11.84 -0.53
CA LEU A 102 -9.15 10.47 -0.06
C LEU A 102 -8.23 9.66 -0.97
N LEU A 103 -7.22 9.01 -0.37
CA LEU A 103 -6.48 7.92 -1.01
C LEU A 103 -7.06 6.58 -0.56
N SER A 104 -7.87 5.95 -1.41
CA SER A 104 -8.46 4.64 -1.16
C SER A 104 -7.55 3.53 -1.68
N VAL A 105 -7.03 2.71 -0.78
CA VAL A 105 -6.22 1.54 -1.10
C VAL A 105 -7.09 0.30 -1.08
N ILE A 106 -7.26 -0.29 -2.26
CA ILE A 106 -7.93 -1.56 -2.45
C ILE A 106 -6.91 -2.65 -2.14
N GLY A 107 -7.23 -3.50 -1.17
CA GLY A 107 -6.41 -4.67 -0.87
C GLY A 107 -6.29 -5.55 -2.10
N ASN A 108 -5.07 -5.97 -2.39
CA ASN A 108 -4.81 -7.06 -3.29
C ASN A 108 -5.48 -8.34 -2.76
N THR A 109 -6.07 -9.11 -3.68
CA THR A 109 -6.89 -10.29 -3.37
C THR A 109 -6.54 -11.44 -4.31
N ALA A 110 -5.30 -11.45 -4.79
CA ALA A 110 -4.81 -12.50 -5.65
C ALA A 110 -4.79 -13.81 -4.88
N ALA A 111 -5.29 -14.88 -5.50
CA ALA A 111 -5.21 -16.20 -4.89
C ALA A 111 -3.76 -16.71 -4.91
N PRO A 112 -3.39 -17.59 -3.96
CA PRO A 112 -2.12 -18.29 -4.00
C PRO A 112 -1.95 -19.04 -5.32
N THR A 113 -0.73 -19.06 -5.83
CA THR A 113 -0.36 -19.70 -7.10
C THR A 113 0.69 -20.78 -6.87
N VAL A 114 0.77 -21.74 -7.79
CA VAL A 114 1.85 -22.72 -7.83
C VAL A 114 3.00 -22.13 -8.65
N ALA A 115 4.09 -21.77 -7.98
CA ALA A 115 5.28 -21.22 -8.65
C ALA A 115 6.22 -22.34 -9.12
N ASN A 116 6.38 -23.39 -8.33
CA ASN A 116 7.22 -24.54 -8.68
C ASN A 116 6.44 -25.84 -8.51
N PRO A 117 5.88 -26.41 -9.59
CA PRO A 117 5.12 -27.65 -9.53
C PRO A 117 5.92 -28.80 -8.92
N LEU A 118 5.28 -29.58 -8.05
CA LEU A 118 5.89 -30.79 -7.50
C LEU A 118 5.84 -31.92 -8.54
N PRO A 119 6.98 -32.57 -8.85
CA PRO A 119 6.99 -33.71 -9.75
C PRO A 119 6.40 -34.95 -9.08
N ASP A 120 5.86 -35.85 -9.90
CA ASP A 120 5.41 -37.17 -9.45
C ASP A 120 6.55 -37.93 -8.77
N ARG A 121 6.21 -38.69 -7.72
CA ARG A 121 7.14 -39.52 -6.96
C ARG A 121 6.64 -40.95 -6.90
N SER A 122 7.57 -41.88 -7.02
CA SER A 122 7.35 -43.31 -6.80
C SER A 122 8.29 -43.81 -5.70
N SER A 123 7.80 -44.70 -4.86
CA SER A 123 8.61 -45.43 -3.88
C SER A 123 8.36 -46.92 -4.04
N LEU A 124 9.35 -47.74 -3.68
CA LEU A 124 9.11 -49.15 -3.45
C LEU A 124 8.24 -49.33 -2.20
N GLU A 125 7.54 -50.46 -2.14
CA GLU A 125 6.93 -50.91 -0.90
C GLU A 125 7.98 -51.07 0.21
N ASP A 126 7.54 -50.88 1.46
CA ASP A 126 8.36 -51.00 2.67
C ASP A 126 9.59 -50.06 2.76
N VAL A 127 9.65 -49.05 1.89
CA VAL A 127 10.64 -47.97 1.96
C VAL A 127 10.00 -46.71 2.54
N PRO A 128 10.61 -46.09 3.57
CA PRO A 128 10.13 -44.82 4.11
C PRO A 128 10.03 -43.75 3.03
N VAL A 129 8.87 -43.07 2.96
CA VAL A 129 8.62 -41.97 2.05
C VAL A 129 9.00 -40.65 2.71
N SER A 130 9.70 -39.78 1.97
CA SER A 130 9.92 -38.38 2.31
C SER A 130 9.85 -37.55 1.03
N ILE A 131 8.78 -36.79 0.86
CA ILE A 131 8.51 -35.94 -0.29
C ILE A 131 8.57 -34.49 0.19
N PRO A 132 9.67 -33.75 -0.09
CA PRO A 132 9.75 -32.36 0.31
C PRO A 132 8.76 -31.51 -0.48
N VAL A 133 8.24 -30.48 0.17
CA VAL A 133 7.55 -29.33 -0.41
C VAL A 133 8.50 -28.14 -0.26
N PRO A 134 9.39 -27.87 -1.25
CA PRO A 134 10.37 -26.79 -1.15
C PRO A 134 9.69 -25.44 -0.93
N GLN A 135 10.36 -24.54 -0.20
CA GLN A 135 9.90 -23.16 -0.07
C GLN A 135 9.76 -22.53 -1.47
N GLY A 136 8.67 -21.79 -1.68
CA GLY A 136 8.34 -21.22 -2.99
C GLY A 136 7.67 -22.21 -3.95
N THR A 137 7.28 -23.42 -3.52
CA THR A 137 6.35 -24.27 -4.30
C THR A 137 5.04 -23.52 -4.56
N PHE A 138 4.49 -22.92 -3.49
CA PHE A 138 3.33 -22.04 -3.53
C PHE A 138 3.75 -20.63 -3.16
N THR A 139 3.21 -19.65 -3.85
CA THR A 139 3.47 -18.22 -3.60
C THR A 139 2.17 -17.46 -3.66
N ASP A 140 2.02 -16.51 -2.75
CA ASP A 140 0.95 -15.53 -2.85
C ASP A 140 1.49 -14.24 -3.48
N PRO A 141 0.90 -13.75 -4.58
CA PRO A 141 1.32 -12.49 -5.19
C PRO A 141 1.27 -11.30 -4.24
N ASP A 142 0.45 -11.40 -3.19
CA ASP A 142 0.19 -10.34 -2.22
C ASP A 142 1.13 -10.43 -1.02
N GLY A 143 1.93 -11.50 -0.94
CA GLY A 143 2.85 -11.76 0.16
C GLY A 143 2.16 -12.32 1.40
N ASP A 144 0.90 -12.74 1.27
CA ASP A 144 0.14 -13.35 2.36
C ASP A 144 0.80 -14.63 2.88
N LEU A 145 0.67 -14.85 4.20
CA LEU A 145 1.15 -16.07 4.83
C LEU A 145 0.27 -17.26 4.41
N LEU A 146 0.89 -18.23 3.76
CA LEU A 146 0.21 -19.44 3.31
C LEU A 146 0.13 -20.50 4.41
N SER A 147 -1.05 -21.10 4.56
CA SER A 147 -1.25 -22.34 5.32
C SER A 147 -1.49 -23.48 4.34
N LEU A 148 -0.67 -24.54 4.43
CA LEU A 148 -0.75 -25.68 3.53
C LEU A 148 -1.50 -26.83 4.22
N SER A 149 -2.42 -27.44 3.49
CA SER A 149 -3.04 -28.71 3.84
C SER A 149 -2.94 -29.66 2.66
N VAL A 150 -2.88 -30.97 2.94
CA VAL A 150 -2.73 -31.98 1.90
C VAL A 150 -3.82 -33.02 2.05
N ALA A 151 -4.41 -33.41 0.93
CA ALA A 151 -5.42 -34.45 0.82
C ALA A 151 -5.12 -35.32 -0.41
N LEU A 152 -5.76 -36.49 -0.49
CA LEU A 152 -5.73 -37.29 -1.71
C LEU A 152 -6.46 -36.55 -2.85
N ALA A 153 -6.20 -36.96 -4.09
CA ALA A 153 -6.75 -36.30 -5.28
C ALA A 153 -8.29 -36.28 -5.33
N ASP A 154 -8.95 -37.20 -4.63
CA ASP A 154 -10.40 -37.27 -4.48
C ASP A 154 -10.95 -36.44 -3.30
N GLY A 155 -10.07 -35.74 -2.58
CA GLY A 155 -10.40 -34.92 -1.41
C GLY A 155 -10.50 -35.70 -0.09
N SER A 156 -10.27 -37.02 -0.10
CA SER A 156 -10.22 -37.81 1.13
C SER A 156 -8.95 -37.53 1.95
N PRO A 157 -8.96 -37.75 3.28
CA PRO A 157 -7.78 -37.50 4.11
C PRO A 157 -6.62 -38.43 3.73
N LEU A 158 -5.40 -38.03 4.09
CA LEU A 158 -4.23 -38.89 3.91
C LEU A 158 -4.42 -40.23 4.65
N PRO A 159 -3.95 -41.35 4.08
CA PRO A 159 -3.90 -42.62 4.80
C PRO A 159 -3.09 -42.51 6.10
N ASP A 160 -3.40 -43.34 7.10
CA ASP A 160 -2.75 -43.28 8.43
C ASP A 160 -1.22 -43.40 8.41
N TRP A 161 -0.65 -43.97 7.35
CA TRP A 161 0.80 -44.12 7.19
C TRP A 161 1.49 -42.87 6.60
N LEU A 162 0.75 -41.87 6.11
CA LEU A 162 1.27 -40.68 5.46
C LEU A 162 0.80 -39.40 6.17
N GLY A 163 1.73 -38.66 6.74
CA GLY A 163 1.50 -37.36 7.38
C GLY A 163 2.13 -36.21 6.60
N PHE A 164 1.67 -34.99 6.88
CA PHE A 164 2.27 -33.75 6.42
C PHE A 164 2.66 -32.89 7.63
N ASP A 165 3.93 -32.48 7.69
CA ASP A 165 4.49 -31.71 8.82
C ASP A 165 4.56 -30.19 8.55
N GLY A 166 4.09 -29.74 7.38
CA GLY A 166 4.22 -28.35 6.91
C GLY A 166 5.30 -28.16 5.84
N ASN A 167 6.27 -29.07 5.75
CA ASN A 167 7.42 -28.98 4.85
C ASN A 167 7.61 -30.23 3.99
N SER A 168 7.11 -31.39 4.42
CA SER A 168 7.25 -32.65 3.72
C SER A 168 6.09 -33.60 3.99
N LEU A 169 5.79 -34.46 3.02
CA LEU A 169 4.99 -35.65 3.25
C LEU A 169 5.92 -36.81 3.61
N GLY A 170 5.58 -37.55 4.65
CA GLY A 170 6.33 -38.74 5.06
C GLY A 170 5.59 -39.54 6.12
N LEU A 171 6.29 -40.47 6.77
CA LEU A 171 5.70 -41.17 7.92
C LEU A 171 5.30 -40.14 8.98
N PRO A 172 4.08 -40.24 9.56
CA PRO A 172 3.69 -39.33 10.61
C PRO A 172 4.64 -39.43 11.81
N PRO A 173 4.96 -38.31 12.49
CA PRO A 173 5.73 -38.35 13.72
C PRO A 173 5.01 -39.25 14.74
N GLU A 174 5.67 -40.38 15.04
CA GLU A 174 5.28 -41.57 15.81
C GLU A 174 3.88 -41.62 16.45
N LYS A 175 3.04 -42.55 15.98
CA LYS A 175 2.04 -43.25 16.80
C LYS A 175 2.48 -44.70 17.07
N TRP A 176 3.70 -44.92 17.55
CA TRP A 176 4.15 -46.27 17.91
C TRP A 176 4.31 -46.35 19.42
N SER A 177 3.19 -46.62 20.12
CA SER A 177 3.17 -47.09 21.50
C SER A 177 2.88 -48.57 21.56
#